data_AF-A0A7W1J7H8-F1
#
_entry.id   AF-A0A7W1J7H8-F1
#
_cell.length_a   1.000
_cell.length_b   1.000
_cell.length_c   1.000
_cell.angle_alpha   90.00
_cell.angle_beta   90.00
_cell.angle_gamma   90.00
#
_symmetry.space_group_name_H-M   'P 1'
#
loop_
_entity.id
_entity.type
_entity.pdbx_description
1 polymer ?
#
loop_
_entity_poly.entity_id
_entity_poly.type
_entity_poly.pdbx_seq_one_letter_code
_entity_poly.pdbx_strand_id
1 'polypeptide(L)'
;MTSTSDQPAAAAPAAANAPQEWKPEPRQWTWKDLFTAPMLAFKPKCMLISALTLVALGLWAWSFPHIFDALSDTRVEGFWYHLMLFIWITVGVVVYSIGATLVSVFMRADLLDDEFLSLGEAFGQFKGRLVPAVLVPLVLLLLVVGVNVGLIYLPELFCSIPYVGGAVYAVFYPIAYFLAIFAVLLGIAVLLSLFVFPGIIAIRKHGWFDNVVDTIEAVGTKPHVLVASLILTMVMINVSFFIGMSGMNYLKGPTNLDLLPGHNPEQELRRVEERASEVRYSMLSKYEPIQYLGKFYGSWDRDYRSTPMLREPYRMPILTRSGTDGRNTDFKSSYYYYGPGLVAGIWQGLILSVLLGYCMNLLIGGGMLTYLLVREDDYWDDEDLEDLDKLAKELEEEAKREEAGTPASPANAPAPTAPSADKPAPPSA
;
A
#
# COMPACT_ATOMS: atom_id res chain seq x y z
N MET A 1 57.96 59.93 -1.74
CA MET A 1 57.68 58.51 -2.05
C MET A 1 57.16 57.92 -0.75
N THR A 2 55.90 57.60 -0.54
CA THR A 2 54.87 57.00 -1.41
C THR A 2 53.48 57.44 -0.93
N SER A 3 52.65 57.95 -1.84
CA SER A 3 51.24 58.25 -1.57
C SER A 3 50.41 56.99 -1.83
N THR A 4 49.74 56.48 -0.81
CA THR A 4 48.74 55.41 -0.92
C THR A 4 47.43 56.04 -1.36
N SER A 5 47.00 55.69 -2.57
CA SER A 5 45.73 56.10 -3.16
C SER A 5 44.58 55.26 -2.62
N ASP A 6 43.60 55.91 -2.00
CA ASP A 6 42.30 55.32 -1.67
C ASP A 6 41.53 55.01 -2.96
N GLN A 7 41.30 53.72 -3.20
CA GLN A 7 40.50 53.21 -4.29
C GLN A 7 39.11 52.84 -3.74
N PRO A 8 38.01 53.45 -4.23
CA PRO A 8 36.67 53.12 -3.75
C PRO A 8 36.29 51.69 -4.14
N ALA A 9 35.80 50.94 -3.16
CA ALA A 9 35.35 49.56 -3.33
C ALA A 9 34.23 49.50 -4.38
N ALA A 10 34.46 48.70 -5.43
CA ALA A 10 33.49 48.45 -6.47
C ALA A 10 32.22 47.82 -5.87
N ALA A 11 31.07 48.44 -6.14
CA ALA A 11 29.76 47.91 -5.79
C ALA A 11 29.61 46.49 -6.34
N ALA A 12 29.26 45.55 -5.47
CA ALA A 12 28.99 44.17 -5.83
C ALA A 12 27.86 44.13 -6.88
N PRO A 13 27.99 43.33 -7.94
CA PRO A 13 26.94 43.18 -8.94
C PRO A 13 25.68 42.63 -8.27
N ALA A 14 24.54 43.28 -8.55
CA ALA A 14 23.22 42.83 -8.14
C ALA A 14 23.10 41.33 -8.42
N ALA A 15 22.73 40.57 -7.39
CA ALA A 15 22.54 39.13 -7.47
C ALA A 15 21.60 38.84 -8.64
N ALA A 16 22.14 38.21 -9.67
CA ALA A 16 21.36 37.70 -10.77
C ALA A 16 20.34 36.74 -10.16
N ASN A 17 19.05 37.09 -10.29
CA ASN A 17 17.91 36.27 -9.91
C ASN A 17 18.23 34.81 -10.25
N ALA A 18 18.31 33.96 -9.22
CA ALA A 18 18.45 32.53 -9.42
C ALA A 18 17.36 32.09 -10.42
N PRO A 19 17.69 31.27 -11.43
CA PRO A 19 16.70 30.81 -12.39
C PRO A 19 15.55 30.19 -11.59
N GLN A 20 14.34 30.77 -11.72
CA GLN A 20 13.13 30.22 -11.13
C GLN A 20 13.07 28.74 -11.52
N GLU A 21 13.20 27.88 -10.52
CA GLU A 21 13.11 26.43 -10.67
C GLU A 21 11.76 26.17 -11.34
N TRP A 22 11.80 25.73 -12.60
CA TRP A 22 10.60 25.54 -13.41
C TRP A 22 9.76 24.45 -12.75
N LYS A 23 8.72 24.86 -12.02
CA LYS A 23 7.72 23.95 -11.49
C LYS A 23 6.79 23.54 -12.63
N PRO A 24 6.66 22.25 -12.95
CA PRO A 24 5.66 21.80 -13.91
C PRO A 24 4.28 22.23 -13.44
N GLU A 25 3.43 22.68 -14.36
CA GLU A 25 2.05 23.06 -14.05
C GLU A 25 1.31 21.89 -13.38
N PRO A 26 0.41 22.18 -12.42
CA PRO A 26 -0.31 21.15 -11.69
C PRO A 26 -1.10 20.26 -12.65
N ARG A 27 -0.65 19.01 -12.81
CA ARG A 27 -1.35 18.02 -13.61
C ARG A 27 -2.69 17.72 -12.95
N GLN A 28 -3.78 17.95 -13.69
CA GLN A 28 -5.12 17.54 -13.27
C GLN A 28 -5.27 16.02 -13.37
N TRP A 29 -5.67 15.37 -12.28
CA TRP A 29 -5.83 13.92 -12.18
C TRP A 29 -7.27 13.52 -12.39
N THR A 30 -7.56 12.86 -13.50
CA THR A 30 -8.91 12.41 -13.81
C THR A 30 -9.10 10.95 -13.45
N TRP A 31 -10.35 10.50 -13.30
CA TRP A 31 -10.66 9.07 -13.13
C TRP A 31 -10.12 8.19 -14.28
N LYS A 32 -9.86 8.79 -15.45
CA LYS A 32 -9.26 8.09 -16.60
C LYS A 32 -7.81 7.72 -16.35
N ASP A 33 -7.09 8.48 -15.52
CA ASP A 33 -5.72 8.17 -15.15
C ASP A 33 -5.62 6.86 -14.36
N LEU A 34 -6.72 6.37 -13.75
CA LEU A 34 -6.77 5.03 -13.15
C LEU A 34 -6.44 3.92 -14.17
N PHE A 35 -6.71 4.13 -15.46
CA PHE A 35 -6.35 3.19 -16.53
C PHE A 35 -4.85 3.20 -16.89
N THR A 36 -4.06 4.10 -16.29
CA THR A 36 -2.59 4.04 -16.37
C THR A 36 -2.00 3.07 -15.34
N ALA A 37 -2.78 2.67 -14.31
CA ALA A 37 -2.34 1.72 -13.28
C ALA A 37 -1.75 0.41 -13.86
N PRO A 38 -2.33 -0.24 -14.90
CA PRO A 38 -1.73 -1.39 -15.57
C PRO A 38 -0.34 -1.13 -16.12
N MET A 39 -0.13 0.03 -16.74
CA MET A 39 1.16 0.39 -17.31
C MET A 39 2.21 0.59 -16.22
N LEU A 40 1.84 1.27 -15.12
CA LEU A 40 2.70 1.42 -13.94
C LEU A 40 3.01 0.07 -13.27
N ALA A 41 2.02 -0.81 -13.23
CA ALA A 41 2.14 -2.11 -12.59
C ALA A 41 3.09 -3.07 -13.31
N PHE A 42 3.31 -2.87 -14.62
CA PHE A 42 4.15 -3.75 -15.45
C PHE A 42 5.65 -3.48 -15.33
N LYS A 43 6.08 -2.57 -14.46
CA LYS A 43 7.51 -2.25 -14.34
C LYS A 43 8.28 -3.37 -13.63
N PRO A 44 9.39 -3.88 -14.23
CA PRO A 44 10.12 -5.03 -13.68
C PRO A 44 10.59 -4.83 -12.22
N LYS A 45 10.99 -3.61 -11.85
CA LYS A 45 11.41 -3.27 -10.48
C LYS A 45 10.27 -3.41 -9.47
N CYS A 46 9.11 -2.82 -9.77
CA CYS A 46 7.91 -2.93 -8.95
C CYS A 46 7.43 -4.38 -8.86
N MET A 47 7.42 -5.11 -9.99
CA MET A 47 7.03 -6.52 -10.03
C MET A 47 7.94 -7.38 -9.17
N LEU A 48 9.26 -7.15 -9.20
CA LEU A 48 10.22 -7.87 -8.36
C LEU A 48 9.95 -7.61 -6.88
N ILE A 49 9.76 -6.35 -6.47
CA ILE A 49 9.51 -5.99 -5.07
C ILE A 49 8.19 -6.59 -4.59
N SER A 50 7.13 -6.50 -5.39
CA SER A 50 5.83 -7.12 -5.05
C SER A 50 5.92 -8.64 -5.00
N ALA A 51 6.64 -9.28 -5.93
CA ALA A 51 6.86 -10.72 -5.88
C ALA A 51 7.62 -11.14 -4.61
N LEU A 52 8.69 -10.43 -4.25
CA LEU A 52 9.44 -10.67 -3.01
C LEU A 52 8.57 -10.44 -1.76
N THR A 53 7.72 -9.41 -1.78
CA THR A 53 6.78 -9.12 -0.68
C THR A 53 5.76 -10.24 -0.54
N LEU A 54 5.18 -10.73 -1.64
CA LEU A 54 4.24 -11.85 -1.62
C LEU A 54 4.90 -13.16 -1.17
N VAL A 55 6.14 -13.42 -1.58
CA VAL A 55 6.92 -14.56 -1.09
C VAL A 55 7.14 -14.43 0.42
N ALA A 56 7.55 -13.26 0.92
CA ALA A 56 7.72 -13.03 2.35
C ALA A 56 6.41 -13.21 3.12
N LEU A 57 5.29 -12.67 2.62
CA LEU A 57 3.97 -12.81 3.24
C LEU A 57 3.45 -14.25 3.22
N GLY A 58 3.67 -15.00 2.15
CA GLY A 58 3.27 -16.39 2.11
C GLY A 58 4.20 -17.31 2.91
N LEU A 59 5.52 -17.04 2.97
CA LEU A 59 6.42 -17.71 3.92
C LEU A 59 5.99 -17.43 5.36
N TRP A 60 5.63 -16.18 5.64
CA TRP A 60 5.04 -15.78 6.92
C TRP A 60 3.80 -16.63 7.14
N ALA A 61 2.70 -16.43 6.40
CA ALA A 61 1.43 -17.16 6.56
C ALA A 61 1.60 -18.69 6.68
N TRP A 62 2.49 -19.30 5.90
CA TRP A 62 2.80 -20.72 5.96
C TRP A 62 3.40 -21.18 7.30
N SER A 63 4.21 -20.36 7.95
CA SER A 63 4.82 -20.70 9.23
C SER A 63 3.85 -20.61 10.42
N PHE A 64 2.65 -20.02 10.26
CA PHE A 64 1.69 -19.86 11.37
C PHE A 64 1.27 -21.20 11.97
N PRO A 65 0.77 -22.17 11.18
CA PRO A 65 0.29 -23.43 11.75
C PRO A 65 1.44 -24.22 12.36
N HIS A 66 2.65 -24.17 11.78
CA HIS A 66 3.81 -24.91 12.32
C HIS A 66 4.28 -24.33 13.66
N ILE A 67 4.36 -23.00 13.76
CA ILE A 67 4.70 -22.33 15.01
C ILE A 67 3.59 -22.57 16.04
N PHE A 68 2.34 -22.47 15.62
CA PHE A 68 1.20 -22.68 16.51
C PHE A 68 1.09 -24.13 16.99
N ASP A 69 1.25 -25.13 16.11
CA ASP A 69 1.23 -26.55 16.46
C ASP A 69 2.36 -26.86 17.46
N ALA A 70 3.57 -26.32 17.23
CA ALA A 70 4.70 -26.45 18.15
C ALA A 70 4.44 -25.81 19.53
N LEU A 71 3.63 -24.75 19.60
CA LEU A 71 3.27 -24.08 20.85
C LEU A 71 2.03 -24.70 21.52
N SER A 72 1.09 -25.24 20.74
CA SER A 72 -0.23 -25.69 21.20
C SER A 72 -0.19 -27.01 21.98
N ASP A 73 0.90 -27.78 21.86
CA ASP A 73 1.20 -28.93 22.74
C ASP A 73 1.15 -28.55 24.24
N THR A 74 1.20 -27.25 24.57
CA THR A 74 1.11 -26.74 25.95
C THR A 74 -0.30 -26.32 26.44
N ARG A 75 -1.40 -26.79 25.83
CA ARG A 75 -2.80 -26.41 26.19
C ARG A 75 -3.04 -24.91 26.13
N VAL A 76 -2.50 -24.26 25.11
CA VAL A 76 -2.67 -22.83 24.85
C VAL A 76 -4.05 -22.58 24.21
N GLU A 77 -5.11 -22.86 24.95
CA GLU A 77 -6.48 -22.56 24.52
C GLU A 77 -6.90 -21.16 24.99
N GLY A 78 -7.74 -20.48 24.20
CA GLY A 78 -8.31 -19.17 24.55
C GLY A 78 -7.41 -17.96 24.23
N PHE A 79 -7.18 -17.11 25.22
CA PHE A 79 -6.57 -15.77 25.05
C PHE A 79 -5.25 -15.77 24.27
N TRP A 80 -4.35 -16.72 24.59
CA TRP A 80 -3.03 -16.80 23.97
C TRP A 80 -3.07 -17.11 22.47
N TYR A 81 -4.04 -17.91 22.01
CA TYR A 81 -4.24 -18.14 20.57
C TYR A 81 -4.58 -16.83 19.86
N HIS A 82 -5.54 -16.09 20.41
CA HIS A 82 -5.97 -14.81 19.85
C HIS A 82 -4.84 -13.77 19.87
N LEU A 83 -4.05 -13.71 20.94
CA LEU A 83 -2.89 -12.84 21.03
C LEU A 83 -1.82 -13.19 20.00
N MET A 84 -1.48 -14.49 19.86
CA MET A 84 -0.51 -14.94 18.87
C MET A 84 -1.00 -14.68 17.45
N LEU A 85 -2.28 -14.95 17.16
CA LEU A 85 -2.90 -14.62 15.88
C LEU A 85 -2.87 -13.11 15.61
N PHE A 86 -3.12 -12.28 16.61
CA PHE A 86 -3.04 -10.82 16.49
C PHE A 86 -1.61 -10.36 16.17
N ILE A 87 -0.61 -10.81 16.94
CA ILE A 87 0.81 -10.51 16.68
C ILE A 87 1.17 -10.97 15.27
N TRP A 88 0.70 -12.15 14.88
CA TRP A 88 0.93 -12.72 13.57
C TRP A 88 0.40 -11.86 12.42
N ILE A 89 -0.87 -11.48 12.49
CA ILE A 89 -1.50 -10.61 11.51
C ILE A 89 -0.78 -9.27 11.47
N THR A 90 -0.43 -8.72 12.64
CA THR A 90 0.27 -7.44 12.77
C THR A 90 1.59 -7.42 12.01
N VAL A 91 2.43 -8.45 12.20
CA VAL A 91 3.68 -8.58 11.45
C VAL A 91 3.43 -8.70 9.96
N GLY A 92 2.41 -9.48 9.55
CA GLY A 92 2.03 -9.60 8.14
C GLY A 92 1.63 -8.26 7.52
N VAL A 93 0.82 -7.45 8.22
CA VAL A 93 0.42 -6.11 7.77
C VAL A 93 1.63 -5.19 7.67
N VAL A 94 2.58 -5.25 8.62
CA VAL A 94 3.82 -4.45 8.56
C VAL A 94 4.67 -4.84 7.35
N VAL A 95 4.85 -6.14 7.09
CA VAL A 95 5.60 -6.62 5.91
C VAL A 95 4.92 -6.17 4.61
N TYR A 96 3.60 -6.30 4.53
CA TYR A 96 2.81 -5.80 3.40
C TYR A 96 3.03 -4.29 3.22
N SER A 97 2.93 -3.53 4.30
CA SER A 97 3.05 -2.08 4.28
C SER A 97 4.41 -1.59 3.81
N ILE A 98 5.49 -2.22 4.28
CA ILE A 98 6.86 -1.93 3.82
C ILE A 98 6.98 -2.16 2.31
N GLY A 99 6.53 -3.32 1.82
CA GLY A 99 6.59 -3.65 0.40
C GLY A 99 5.71 -2.73 -0.46
N ALA A 100 4.47 -2.48 -0.04
CA ALA A 100 3.51 -1.64 -0.74
C ALA A 100 3.98 -0.18 -0.81
N THR A 101 4.52 0.35 0.28
CA THR A 101 5.06 1.71 0.32
C THR A 101 6.30 1.84 -0.57
N LEU A 102 7.19 0.85 -0.55
CA LEU A 102 8.37 0.86 -1.44
C LEU A 102 7.96 0.85 -2.92
N VAL A 103 6.98 0.03 -3.31
CA VAL A 103 6.42 0.04 -4.67
C VAL A 103 5.79 1.39 -5.00
N SER A 104 5.06 1.98 -4.05
CA SER A 104 4.43 3.30 -4.23
C SER A 104 5.47 4.41 -4.44
N VAL A 105 6.64 4.34 -3.81
CA VAL A 105 7.75 5.29 -4.06
C VAL A 105 8.24 5.21 -5.51
N PHE A 106 8.39 4.01 -6.08
CA PHE A 106 8.74 3.86 -7.49
C PHE A 106 7.65 4.41 -8.41
N MET A 107 6.39 4.04 -8.15
CA MET A 107 5.27 4.49 -8.97
C MET A 107 5.08 6.00 -8.91
N ARG A 108 5.33 6.62 -7.76
CA ARG A 108 5.31 8.08 -7.60
C ARG A 108 6.34 8.74 -8.51
N ALA A 109 7.60 8.34 -8.44
CA ALA A 109 8.66 8.96 -9.23
C ALA A 109 8.38 8.83 -10.74
N ASP A 110 7.83 7.69 -11.13
CA ASP A 110 7.43 7.43 -12.49
C ASP A 110 6.21 8.24 -12.97
N LEU A 111 5.36 8.69 -12.05
CA LEU A 111 4.15 9.46 -12.37
C LEU A 111 4.34 10.97 -12.29
N LEU A 112 5.16 11.43 -11.35
CA LEU A 112 5.33 12.84 -11.03
C LEU A 112 6.62 13.41 -11.60
N ASP A 113 7.70 12.64 -11.57
CA ASP A 113 9.03 13.16 -11.90
C ASP A 113 9.44 12.77 -13.35
N ASP A 114 8.67 11.89 -14.01
CA ASP A 114 9.03 11.23 -15.29
C ASP A 114 10.43 10.56 -15.27
N GLU A 115 11.01 10.39 -14.08
CA GLU A 115 12.36 9.88 -13.87
C GLU A 115 12.33 8.41 -13.45
N PHE A 116 13.06 7.59 -14.19
CA PHE A 116 13.28 6.20 -13.82
C PHE A 116 14.30 6.11 -12.68
N LEU A 117 13.84 6.20 -11.42
CA LEU A 117 14.71 6.04 -10.26
C LEU A 117 15.49 4.72 -10.32
N SER A 118 16.79 4.80 -10.06
CA SER A 118 17.59 3.62 -9.76
C SER A 118 17.10 2.96 -8.46
N LEU A 119 17.41 1.66 -8.27
CA LEU A 119 17.05 0.98 -7.02
C LEU A 119 17.68 1.67 -5.80
N GLY A 120 18.93 2.14 -5.93
CA GLY A 120 19.64 2.82 -4.85
C GLY A 120 18.99 4.14 -4.42
N GLU A 121 18.58 4.97 -5.37
CA GLU A 121 17.89 6.23 -5.09
C GLU A 121 16.52 5.98 -4.46
N ALA A 122 15.75 5.03 -4.98
CA ALA A 122 14.46 4.66 -4.41
C ALA A 122 14.58 4.15 -2.97
N PHE A 123 15.60 3.34 -2.65
CA PHE A 123 15.89 2.94 -1.27
C PHE A 123 16.31 4.13 -0.40
N GLY A 124 17.07 5.08 -0.95
CA GLY A 124 17.43 6.33 -0.28
C GLY A 124 16.19 7.15 0.10
N GLN A 125 15.26 7.32 -0.84
CA GLN A 125 13.99 7.99 -0.59
C GLN A 125 13.08 7.20 0.38
N PHE A 126 13.05 5.87 0.25
CA PHE A 126 12.25 5.00 1.12
C PHE A 126 12.74 5.01 2.58
N LYS A 127 14.04 5.20 2.82
CA LYS A 127 14.61 5.23 4.19
C LYS A 127 13.94 6.27 5.08
N GLY A 128 13.63 7.46 4.55
CA GLY A 128 12.89 8.50 5.28
C GLY A 128 11.43 8.14 5.56
N ARG A 129 10.86 7.23 4.78
CA ARG A 129 9.46 6.78 4.84
C ARG A 129 9.27 5.46 5.58
N LEU A 130 10.35 4.80 6.00
CA LEU A 130 10.30 3.51 6.69
C LEU A 130 9.53 3.59 8.02
N VAL A 131 9.72 4.67 8.78
CA VAL A 131 9.04 4.86 10.06
C VAL A 131 7.52 5.00 9.86
N PRO A 132 7.00 5.89 9.00
CA PRO A 132 5.59 5.89 8.64
C PRO A 132 5.07 4.55 8.12
N ALA A 133 5.82 3.87 7.24
CA ALA A 133 5.41 2.58 6.68
C ALA A 133 5.20 1.50 7.76
N VAL A 134 5.88 1.60 8.90
CA VAL A 134 5.66 0.69 10.03
C VAL A 134 4.60 1.22 10.99
N LEU A 135 4.67 2.50 11.37
CA LEU A 135 3.82 3.04 12.43
C LEU A 135 2.38 3.26 12.00
N VAL A 136 2.12 3.69 10.76
CA VAL A 136 0.76 3.94 10.26
C VAL A 136 -0.13 2.69 10.39
N PRO A 137 0.23 1.52 9.81
CA PRO A 137 -0.61 0.33 9.96
C PRO A 137 -0.71 -0.16 11.41
N LEU A 138 0.34 0.01 12.23
CA LEU A 138 0.29 -0.37 13.64
C LEU A 138 -0.70 0.48 14.43
N VAL A 139 -0.74 1.79 14.17
CA VAL A 139 -1.66 2.71 14.83
C VAL A 139 -3.09 2.42 14.40
N LEU A 140 -3.33 2.15 13.12
CA LEU A 140 -4.65 1.78 12.61
C LEU A 140 -5.13 0.44 13.20
N LEU A 141 -4.25 -0.56 13.31
CA LEU A 141 -4.54 -1.82 13.99
C LEU A 141 -4.81 -1.62 15.48
N LEU A 142 -3.98 -0.82 16.16
CA LEU A 142 -4.15 -0.52 17.58
C LEU A 142 -5.46 0.23 17.83
N LEU A 143 -5.89 1.07 16.90
CA LEU A 143 -7.15 1.79 17.00
C LEU A 143 -8.35 0.84 16.85
N VAL A 144 -8.28 -0.14 15.93
CA VAL A 144 -9.28 -1.22 15.84
C VAL A 144 -9.28 -2.08 17.12
N VAL A 145 -8.11 -2.47 17.62
CA VAL A 145 -8.00 -3.24 18.87
C VAL A 145 -8.53 -2.44 20.05
N GLY A 146 -8.15 -1.18 20.20
CA GLY A 146 -8.57 -0.32 21.29
C GLY A 146 -10.08 -0.14 21.32
N VAL A 147 -10.70 0.05 20.15
CA VAL A 147 -12.16 0.09 20.03
C VAL A 147 -12.76 -1.27 20.38
N ASN A 148 -12.29 -2.39 19.83
CA ASN A 148 -12.84 -3.71 20.18
C ASN A 148 -12.64 -4.05 21.67
N VAL A 149 -11.51 -3.70 22.27
CA VAL A 149 -11.24 -3.85 23.71
C VAL A 149 -12.25 -3.03 24.52
N GLY A 150 -12.45 -1.77 24.14
CA GLY A 150 -13.41 -0.89 24.79
C GLY A 150 -14.88 -1.31 24.61
N LEU A 151 -15.21 -2.02 23.54
CA LEU A 151 -16.59 -2.35 23.20
C LEU A 151 -17.02 -3.75 23.57
N ILE A 152 -16.10 -4.70 23.58
CA ILE A 152 -16.42 -6.09 23.89
C ILE A 152 -16.13 -6.33 25.37
N TYR A 153 -14.90 -6.05 25.80
CA TYR A 153 -14.44 -6.49 27.11
C TYR A 153 -14.90 -5.59 28.26
N LEU A 154 -15.04 -4.28 28.04
CA LEU A 154 -15.56 -3.37 29.07
C LEU A 154 -17.04 -3.66 29.39
N PRO A 155 -17.94 -3.81 28.40
CA PRO A 155 -19.32 -4.22 28.68
C PRO A 155 -19.42 -5.62 29.28
N GLU A 156 -18.61 -6.58 28.85
CA GLU A 156 -18.55 -7.92 29.46
C GLU A 156 -18.17 -7.83 30.95
N LEU A 157 -17.18 -7.00 31.29
CA LEU A 157 -16.79 -6.73 32.67
C LEU A 157 -17.95 -6.13 33.47
N PHE A 158 -18.65 -5.13 32.96
CA PHE A 158 -19.78 -4.52 33.67
C PHE A 158 -21.00 -5.44 33.78
N CYS A 159 -21.26 -6.24 32.75
CA CYS A 159 -22.35 -7.22 32.73
C CYS A 159 -22.08 -8.42 33.65
N SER A 160 -20.81 -8.67 34.01
CA SER A 160 -20.43 -9.73 34.95
C SER A 160 -20.85 -9.46 36.40
N ILE A 161 -21.23 -8.21 36.73
CA ILE A 161 -21.68 -7.84 38.09
C ILE A 161 -23.10 -8.37 38.31
N PRO A 162 -23.33 -9.29 39.28
CA PRO A 162 -24.65 -9.86 39.51
C PRO A 162 -25.67 -8.78 39.90
N TYR A 163 -26.92 -8.92 39.40
CA TYR A 163 -28.05 -8.00 39.57
C TYR A 163 -27.92 -6.60 38.94
N VAL A 164 -26.70 -6.08 38.82
CA VAL A 164 -26.40 -4.79 38.17
C VAL A 164 -26.25 -4.96 36.66
N GLY A 165 -25.71 -6.09 36.20
CA GLY A 165 -25.38 -6.34 34.80
C GLY A 165 -26.58 -6.21 33.86
N GLY A 166 -27.76 -6.72 34.24
CA GLY A 166 -28.96 -6.62 33.41
C GLY A 166 -29.51 -5.19 33.28
N ALA A 167 -29.48 -4.41 34.36
CA ALA A 167 -29.91 -3.01 34.35
C ALA A 167 -28.92 -2.13 33.59
N VAL A 168 -27.62 -2.33 33.80
CA VAL A 168 -26.55 -1.65 33.06
C VAL A 168 -26.63 -2.01 31.58
N TYR A 169 -26.79 -3.29 31.23
CA TYR A 169 -26.98 -3.72 29.84
C TYR A 169 -28.18 -3.02 29.20
N ALA A 170 -29.34 -2.99 29.85
CA ALA A 170 -30.53 -2.34 29.30
C ALA A 170 -30.34 -0.83 29.07
N VAL A 171 -29.66 -0.13 29.98
CA VAL A 171 -29.38 1.32 29.89
C VAL A 171 -28.33 1.62 28.81
N PHE A 172 -27.27 0.81 28.73
CA PHE A 172 -26.18 1.00 27.77
C PHE A 172 -26.41 0.33 26.41
N TYR A 173 -27.49 -0.44 26.22
CA TYR A 173 -27.77 -1.14 24.96
C TYR A 173 -27.74 -0.22 23.72
N PRO A 174 -28.40 0.96 23.73
CA PRO A 174 -28.31 1.87 22.57
C PRO A 174 -26.88 2.36 22.32
N ILE A 175 -26.13 2.67 23.40
CA ILE A 175 -24.73 3.11 23.31
C ILE A 175 -23.87 1.98 22.73
N ALA A 176 -24.02 0.76 23.23
CA ALA A 176 -23.32 -0.42 22.73
C ALA A 176 -23.64 -0.69 21.25
N TYR A 177 -24.88 -0.51 20.82
CA TYR A 177 -25.28 -0.62 19.42
C TYR A 177 -24.59 0.40 18.52
N PHE A 178 -24.62 1.70 18.88
CA PHE A 178 -23.93 2.75 18.12
C PHE A 178 -22.42 2.52 18.09
N LEU A 179 -21.85 2.08 19.20
CA LEU A 179 -20.44 1.76 19.26
C LEU A 179 -20.09 0.52 18.42
N ALA A 180 -20.94 -0.50 18.37
CA ALA A 180 -20.74 -1.65 17.48
C ALA A 180 -20.77 -1.23 16.01
N ILE A 181 -21.71 -0.36 15.62
CA ILE A 181 -21.71 0.25 14.28
C ILE A 181 -20.40 1.01 14.04
N PHE A 182 -19.97 1.83 15.01
CA PHE A 182 -18.71 2.56 14.92
C PHE A 182 -17.52 1.61 14.74
N ALA A 183 -17.46 0.49 15.46
CA ALA A 183 -16.41 -0.52 15.31
C ALA A 183 -16.40 -1.14 13.91
N VAL A 184 -17.58 -1.43 13.36
CA VAL A 184 -17.72 -1.96 11.99
C VAL A 184 -17.27 -0.92 10.97
N LEU A 185 -17.74 0.32 11.08
CA LEU A 185 -17.34 1.43 10.22
C LEU A 185 -15.84 1.68 10.30
N LEU A 186 -15.27 1.60 11.50
CA LEU A 186 -13.84 1.73 11.71
C LEU A 186 -13.05 0.58 11.10
N GLY A 187 -13.52 -0.65 11.24
CA GLY A 187 -12.93 -1.82 10.58
C GLY A 187 -12.92 -1.66 9.07
N ILE A 188 -14.03 -1.19 8.49
CA ILE A 188 -14.12 -0.85 7.06
C ILE A 188 -13.13 0.26 6.73
N ALA A 189 -13.06 1.33 7.53
CA ALA A 189 -12.15 2.43 7.29
C ALA A 189 -10.69 1.99 7.30
N VAL A 190 -10.29 1.11 8.24
CA VAL A 190 -8.94 0.53 8.26
C VAL A 190 -8.71 -0.38 7.06
N LEU A 191 -9.67 -1.19 6.63
CA LEU A 191 -9.52 -1.99 5.41
C LEU A 191 -9.35 -1.12 4.15
N LEU A 192 -10.14 -0.05 4.02
CA LEU A 192 -10.02 0.92 2.93
C LEU A 192 -8.70 1.70 3.02
N SER A 193 -8.22 1.97 4.23
CA SER A 193 -6.93 2.63 4.42
C SER A 193 -5.77 1.80 3.88
N LEU A 194 -5.81 0.46 4.01
CA LEU A 194 -4.78 -0.45 3.48
C LEU A 194 -4.57 -0.30 1.97
N PHE A 195 -5.60 0.13 1.25
CA PHE A 195 -5.53 0.40 -0.18
C PHE A 195 -4.83 1.74 -0.49
N VAL A 196 -5.10 2.79 0.28
CA VAL A 196 -4.70 4.17 -0.04
C VAL A 196 -3.40 4.61 0.65
N PHE A 197 -3.17 4.18 1.89
CA PHE A 197 -2.04 4.67 2.70
C PHE A 197 -0.65 4.49 2.05
N PRO A 198 -0.36 3.42 1.27
CA PRO A 198 0.96 3.30 0.64
C PRO A 198 1.26 4.47 -0.30
N GLY A 199 0.23 4.93 -1.02
CA GLY A 199 0.31 6.12 -1.86
C GLY A 199 0.50 7.41 -1.05
N ILE A 200 -0.22 7.56 0.07
CA ILE A 200 -0.10 8.70 0.99
C ILE A 200 1.34 8.84 1.48
N ILE A 201 1.91 7.77 2.02
CA ILE A 201 3.28 7.77 2.55
C ILE A 201 4.31 8.01 1.44
N ALA A 202 4.06 7.49 0.23
CA ALA A 202 4.94 7.74 -0.90
C ALA A 202 4.94 9.22 -1.32
N ILE A 203 3.77 9.87 -1.34
CA ILE A 203 3.58 11.23 -1.83
C ILE A 203 3.93 12.28 -0.76
N ARG A 204 3.44 12.13 0.47
CA ARG A 204 3.66 13.10 1.55
C ARG A 204 4.98 12.86 2.27
N LYS A 205 5.62 13.95 2.69
CA LYS A 205 6.88 13.94 3.47
C LYS A 205 6.65 14.35 4.93
N HIS A 206 5.43 14.21 5.44
CA HIS A 206 5.11 14.59 6.81
C HIS A 206 5.48 13.50 7.82
N GLY A 207 5.32 13.83 9.11
CA GLY A 207 5.51 12.90 10.20
C GLY A 207 4.61 11.67 10.08
N TRP A 208 4.96 10.58 10.76
CA TRP A 208 4.14 9.35 10.72
C TRP A 208 2.72 9.60 11.24
N PHE A 209 2.54 10.52 12.19
CA PHE A 209 1.23 10.84 12.77
C PHE A 209 0.34 11.61 11.78
N ASP A 210 0.91 12.59 11.08
CA ASP A 210 0.20 13.33 10.03
C ASP A 210 -0.27 12.36 8.93
N ASN A 211 0.57 11.39 8.55
CA ASN A 211 0.17 10.34 7.62
C ASN A 211 -0.99 9.48 8.15
N VAL A 212 -1.12 9.25 9.47
CA VAL A 212 -2.29 8.56 10.05
C VAL A 212 -3.54 9.43 9.92
N VAL A 213 -3.45 10.71 10.26
CA VAL A 213 -4.56 11.67 10.15
C VAL A 213 -5.02 11.78 8.70
N ASP A 214 -4.08 11.95 7.78
CA ASP A 214 -4.31 12.00 6.33
C ASP A 214 -4.99 10.74 5.81
N THR A 215 -4.59 9.58 6.32
CA THR A 215 -5.19 8.31 5.93
C THR A 215 -6.63 8.22 6.40
N ILE A 216 -6.93 8.65 7.62
CA ILE A 216 -8.29 8.68 8.16
C ILE A 216 -9.14 9.72 7.41
N GLU A 217 -8.57 10.88 7.12
CA GLU A 217 -9.22 11.96 6.36
C GLU A 217 -9.55 11.51 4.95
N ALA A 218 -8.59 10.94 4.21
CA ALA A 218 -8.80 10.47 2.84
C ALA A 218 -9.90 9.41 2.74
N VAL A 219 -10.02 8.56 3.75
CA VAL A 219 -11.10 7.55 3.85
C VAL A 219 -12.44 8.21 4.25
N GLY A 220 -12.41 9.23 5.10
CA GLY A 220 -13.60 9.89 5.65
C GLY A 220 -14.25 10.94 4.74
N THR A 221 -13.47 11.66 3.92
CA THR A 221 -13.98 12.79 3.13
C THR A 221 -14.75 12.34 1.89
N LYS A 222 -14.21 11.39 1.11
CA LYS A 222 -14.81 10.89 -0.15
C LYS A 222 -14.88 9.35 -0.20
N PRO A 223 -15.57 8.68 0.77
CA PRO A 223 -15.58 7.21 0.86
C PRO A 223 -16.18 6.53 -0.39
N HIS A 224 -17.14 7.17 -1.06
CA HIS A 224 -17.76 6.64 -2.27
C HIS A 224 -16.79 6.59 -3.45
N VAL A 225 -15.91 7.60 -3.60
CA VAL A 225 -14.85 7.61 -4.62
C VAL A 225 -13.86 6.48 -4.35
N LEU A 226 -13.45 6.33 -3.09
CA LEU A 226 -12.53 5.27 -2.68
C LEU A 226 -13.10 3.88 -2.98
N VAL A 227 -14.37 3.64 -2.61
CA VAL A 227 -15.04 2.36 -2.89
C VAL A 227 -15.19 2.13 -4.40
N ALA A 228 -15.58 3.15 -5.17
CA ALA A 228 -15.70 3.03 -6.63
C ALA A 228 -14.35 2.71 -7.28
N SER A 229 -13.28 3.40 -6.90
CA SER A 229 -11.94 3.13 -7.39
C SER A 229 -11.44 1.75 -6.99
N LEU A 230 -11.68 1.32 -5.75
CA LEU A 230 -11.32 -0.03 -5.29
C LEU A 230 -12.04 -1.10 -6.12
N ILE A 231 -13.34 -0.94 -6.38
CA ILE A 231 -14.12 -1.86 -7.23
C ILE A 231 -13.52 -1.88 -8.64
N LEU A 232 -13.23 -0.72 -9.23
CA LEU A 232 -12.66 -0.63 -10.56
C LEU A 232 -11.28 -1.31 -10.62
N THR A 233 -10.41 -1.06 -9.63
CA THR A 233 -9.12 -1.75 -9.50
C THR A 233 -9.29 -3.27 -9.35
N MET A 234 -10.26 -3.73 -8.57
CA MET A 234 -10.57 -5.16 -8.44
C MET A 234 -11.05 -5.77 -9.76
N VAL A 235 -11.85 -5.06 -10.56
CA VAL A 235 -12.23 -5.50 -11.91
C VAL A 235 -10.99 -5.64 -12.79
N MET A 236 -10.08 -4.65 -12.78
CA MET A 236 -8.83 -4.70 -13.56
C MET A 236 -7.91 -5.85 -13.12
N ILE A 237 -7.81 -6.11 -11.81
CA ILE A 237 -7.09 -7.25 -11.25
C ILE A 237 -7.71 -8.55 -11.76
N ASN A 238 -9.03 -8.71 -11.68
CA ASN A 238 -9.72 -9.91 -12.15
C ASN A 238 -9.49 -10.16 -13.64
N VAL A 239 -9.63 -9.13 -14.48
CA VAL A 239 -9.37 -9.23 -15.93
C VAL A 239 -7.92 -9.64 -16.19
N SER A 240 -6.96 -8.97 -15.55
CA SER A 240 -5.54 -9.24 -15.72
C SER A 240 -5.16 -10.66 -15.27
N PHE A 241 -5.66 -11.07 -14.12
CA PHE A 241 -5.47 -12.41 -13.59
C PHE A 241 -6.08 -13.46 -14.52
N PHE A 242 -7.30 -13.24 -15.01
CA PHE A 242 -7.97 -14.14 -15.93
C PHE A 242 -7.23 -14.27 -17.26
N ILE A 243 -6.71 -13.18 -17.83
CA ILE A 243 -5.88 -13.20 -19.05
C ILE A 243 -4.60 -14.01 -18.81
N GLY A 244 -3.88 -13.74 -17.71
CA GLY A 244 -2.65 -14.46 -17.36
C GLY A 244 -2.89 -15.96 -17.17
N MET A 245 -3.95 -16.32 -16.43
CA MET A 245 -4.33 -17.71 -16.22
C MET A 245 -4.83 -18.38 -17.51
N SER A 246 -5.53 -17.65 -18.37
CA SER A 246 -5.98 -18.14 -19.69
C SER A 246 -4.79 -18.42 -20.60
N GLY A 247 -3.76 -17.57 -20.60
CA GLY A 247 -2.51 -17.82 -21.30
C GLY A 247 -1.80 -19.08 -20.81
N MET A 248 -1.71 -19.27 -19.48
CA MET A 248 -1.18 -20.51 -18.91
C MET A 248 -2.00 -21.74 -19.30
N ASN A 249 -3.34 -21.64 -19.29
CA ASN A 249 -4.22 -22.75 -19.68
C ASN A 249 -4.18 -23.02 -21.18
N TYR A 250 -3.98 -21.99 -22.01
CA TYR A 250 -3.80 -22.13 -23.45
C TYR A 250 -2.54 -22.94 -23.76
N LEU A 251 -1.43 -22.72 -23.03
CA LEU A 251 -0.21 -23.53 -23.16
C LEU A 251 -0.41 -25.01 -22.79
N LYS A 252 -1.46 -25.33 -22.02
CA LYS A 252 -1.83 -26.72 -21.66
C LYS A 252 -2.68 -27.39 -22.74
N GLY A 253 -3.35 -26.61 -23.60
CA GLY A 253 -4.14 -27.10 -24.71
C GLY A 253 -3.22 -27.42 -25.89
N PRO A 254 -3.20 -28.66 -26.40
CA PRO A 254 -2.20 -29.07 -27.39
C PRO A 254 -2.43 -28.33 -28.72
N THR A 255 -1.38 -27.75 -29.31
CA THR A 255 -1.44 -27.13 -30.63
C THR A 255 -1.00 -28.05 -31.78
N ASN A 256 -0.45 -29.24 -31.50
CA ASN A 256 -0.37 -30.38 -32.42
C ASN A 256 0.26 -31.56 -31.68
N LEU A 257 -0.56 -32.52 -31.26
CA LEU A 257 -0.08 -33.75 -30.60
C LEU A 257 0.85 -34.57 -31.52
N ASP A 258 0.69 -34.41 -32.83
CA ASP A 258 1.50 -35.06 -33.86
C ASP A 258 2.96 -34.59 -33.90
N LEU A 259 3.31 -33.47 -33.23
CA LEU A 259 4.68 -32.94 -33.19
C LEU A 259 5.53 -33.49 -32.04
N LEU A 260 4.90 -34.14 -31.04
CA LEU A 260 5.61 -34.69 -29.90
C LEU A 260 6.11 -36.11 -30.23
N PRO A 261 7.43 -36.38 -30.19
CA PRO A 261 7.96 -37.71 -30.49
C PRO A 261 7.57 -38.70 -29.39
N GLY A 262 6.82 -39.75 -29.73
CA GLY A 262 6.45 -40.81 -28.79
C GLY A 262 5.29 -41.66 -29.31
N HIS A 263 5.11 -42.86 -28.75
CA HIS A 263 3.96 -43.72 -29.10
C HIS A 263 2.64 -43.20 -28.50
N ASN A 264 2.67 -42.29 -27.51
CA ASN A 264 1.49 -41.70 -26.85
C ASN A 264 1.76 -40.25 -26.37
N PRO A 265 1.90 -39.27 -27.27
CA PRO A 265 2.29 -37.89 -26.93
C PRO A 265 1.32 -37.20 -25.95
N GLU A 266 0.03 -37.51 -26.04
CA GLU A 266 -0.99 -37.02 -25.09
C GLU A 266 -0.70 -37.41 -23.65
N GLN A 267 -0.29 -38.67 -23.43
CA GLN A 267 -0.03 -39.17 -22.09
C GLN A 267 1.26 -38.57 -21.51
N GLU A 268 2.27 -38.32 -22.34
CA GLU A 268 3.53 -37.72 -21.89
C GLU A 268 3.34 -36.26 -21.49
N LEU A 269 2.69 -35.45 -22.35
CA LEU A 269 2.38 -34.06 -22.02
C LEU A 269 1.53 -33.96 -20.76
N ARG A 270 0.50 -34.80 -20.66
CA ARG A 270 -0.36 -34.86 -19.47
C ARG A 270 0.44 -35.18 -18.21
N ARG A 271 1.39 -36.12 -18.26
CA ARG A 271 2.27 -36.45 -17.11
C ARG A 271 3.15 -35.27 -16.70
N VAL A 272 3.73 -34.56 -17.67
CA VAL A 272 4.52 -33.35 -17.43
C VAL A 272 3.65 -32.29 -16.76
N GLU A 273 2.44 -32.03 -17.27
CA GLU A 273 1.51 -31.04 -16.73
C GLU A 273 0.97 -31.42 -15.35
N GLU A 274 0.69 -32.70 -15.10
CA GLU A 274 0.29 -33.21 -13.79
C GLU A 274 1.41 -32.97 -12.76
N ARG A 275 2.65 -33.33 -13.08
CA ARG A 275 3.79 -33.06 -12.19
C ARG A 275 4.05 -31.57 -12.05
N ALA A 276 3.97 -30.80 -13.13
CA ALA A 276 4.17 -29.37 -13.11
C ALA A 276 3.15 -28.70 -12.19
N SER A 277 1.89 -29.11 -12.28
CA SER A 277 0.81 -28.62 -11.43
C SER A 277 0.99 -29.07 -9.98
N GLU A 278 1.50 -30.28 -9.71
CA GLU A 278 1.84 -30.75 -8.37
C GLU A 278 3.01 -29.95 -7.76
N VAL A 279 4.08 -29.70 -8.53
CA VAL A 279 5.23 -28.89 -8.11
C VAL A 279 4.79 -27.45 -7.87
N ARG A 280 4.06 -26.87 -8.81
CA ARG A 280 3.46 -25.53 -8.70
C ARG A 280 2.57 -25.45 -7.47
N TYR A 281 1.69 -26.43 -7.25
CA TYR A 281 0.84 -26.48 -6.06
C TYR A 281 1.69 -26.65 -4.80
N SER A 282 2.73 -27.49 -4.78
CA SER A 282 3.61 -27.64 -3.62
C SER A 282 4.37 -26.35 -3.28
N MET A 283 4.78 -25.61 -4.32
CA MET A 283 5.37 -24.28 -4.18
C MET A 283 4.32 -23.29 -3.68
N LEU A 284 3.22 -23.11 -4.43
CA LEU A 284 2.26 -22.04 -4.28
C LEU A 284 1.12 -22.29 -3.29
N SER A 285 0.76 -23.53 -2.97
CA SER A 285 -0.20 -23.80 -1.87
C SER A 285 0.28 -23.22 -0.55
N LYS A 286 1.59 -23.06 -0.39
CA LYS A 286 2.18 -22.35 0.75
C LYS A 286 1.96 -20.84 0.68
N TYR A 287 1.84 -20.28 -0.52
CA TYR A 287 1.73 -18.84 -0.81
C TYR A 287 0.33 -18.39 -1.25
N GLU A 288 -0.61 -19.29 -1.55
CA GLU A 288 -1.93 -18.98 -2.13
C GLU A 288 -2.82 -18.34 -1.05
N PRO A 289 -3.02 -17.01 -1.08
CA PRO A 289 -3.78 -16.32 -0.04
C PRO A 289 -5.23 -16.79 -0.02
N ILE A 290 -5.76 -17.21 -1.17
CA ILE A 290 -7.11 -17.72 -1.34
C ILE A 290 -7.34 -19.00 -0.53
N GLN A 291 -6.34 -19.89 -0.43
CA GLN A 291 -6.47 -21.09 0.41
C GLN A 291 -6.50 -20.74 1.90
N TYR A 292 -5.69 -19.75 2.31
CA TYR A 292 -5.70 -19.26 3.70
C TYR A 292 -6.96 -18.47 4.02
N LEU A 293 -7.46 -17.64 3.10
CA LEU A 293 -8.77 -17.01 3.20
C LEU A 293 -9.86 -18.08 3.32
N GLY A 294 -9.84 -19.13 2.49
CA GLY A 294 -10.78 -20.25 2.60
C GLY A 294 -10.72 -20.96 3.96
N LYS A 295 -9.52 -21.17 4.51
CA LYS A 295 -9.32 -21.72 5.87
C LYS A 295 -9.75 -20.74 6.97
N PHE A 296 -9.52 -19.44 6.78
CA PHE A 296 -9.91 -18.37 7.69
C PHE A 296 -11.44 -18.22 7.74
N TYR A 297 -12.11 -18.18 6.58
CA TYR A 297 -13.57 -18.28 6.47
C TYR A 297 -14.09 -19.57 7.12
N GLY A 298 -13.39 -20.70 6.91
CA GLY A 298 -13.69 -21.96 7.58
C GLY A 298 -13.46 -21.98 9.10
N SER A 299 -12.77 -20.98 9.64
CA SER A 299 -12.60 -20.80 11.09
C SER A 299 -13.70 -19.91 11.69
N TRP A 300 -14.29 -19.01 10.88
CA TRP A 300 -15.38 -18.13 11.28
C TRP A 300 -16.76 -18.77 11.14
N ASP A 301 -16.95 -19.61 10.12
CA ASP A 301 -18.20 -20.33 9.91
C ASP A 301 -18.03 -21.81 10.29
N ARG A 302 -18.74 -22.21 11.35
CA ARG A 302 -18.69 -23.56 11.93
C ARG A 302 -19.30 -24.60 10.99
N ASP A 303 -20.25 -24.19 10.15
CA ASP A 303 -20.91 -25.03 9.15
C ASP A 303 -20.04 -25.16 7.88
N TYR A 304 -19.13 -24.21 7.65
CA TYR A 304 -18.14 -24.25 6.56
C TYR A 304 -17.14 -25.42 6.68
N ARG A 305 -16.97 -26.00 7.88
CA ARG A 305 -16.20 -27.25 8.07
C ARG A 305 -16.89 -28.49 7.51
N SER A 306 -18.20 -28.42 7.30
CA SER A 306 -19.01 -29.57 6.86
C SER A 306 -19.07 -29.70 5.33
N THR A 307 -18.70 -28.66 4.58
CA THR A 307 -18.70 -28.67 3.12
C THR A 307 -17.48 -29.46 2.58
N PRO A 308 -17.69 -30.63 1.94
CA PRO A 308 -16.59 -31.51 1.52
C PRO A 308 -15.69 -30.91 0.43
N MET A 309 -16.16 -29.90 -0.31
CA MET A 309 -15.40 -29.27 -1.40
C MET A 309 -14.12 -28.55 -0.95
N LEU A 310 -13.98 -28.20 0.33
CA LEU A 310 -12.81 -27.47 0.85
C LEU A 310 -11.94 -28.29 1.81
N ARG A 311 -12.38 -29.50 2.20
CA ARG A 311 -11.51 -30.43 2.95
C ARG A 311 -10.40 -31.01 2.06
N GLU A 312 -10.61 -30.96 0.75
CA GLU A 312 -9.65 -31.33 -0.29
C GLU A 312 -9.58 -30.20 -1.34
N PRO A 313 -9.02 -29.03 -1.00
CA PRO A 313 -8.95 -27.90 -1.93
C PRO A 313 -8.02 -28.32 -3.05
N TYR A 314 -8.60 -28.74 -4.19
CA TYR A 314 -7.87 -29.47 -5.21
C TYR A 314 -7.01 -30.59 -4.59
N ARG A 315 -7.65 -31.68 -4.11
CA ARG A 315 -7.17 -32.94 -4.68
C ARG A 315 -7.40 -32.80 -6.18
N MET A 316 -6.41 -32.24 -6.89
CA MET A 316 -5.98 -32.87 -8.14
C MET A 316 -6.15 -34.36 -7.86
N PRO A 317 -6.83 -35.14 -8.70
CA PRO A 317 -6.74 -36.57 -8.59
C PRO A 317 -5.27 -36.91 -8.83
N ILE A 318 -4.41 -36.71 -7.82
CA ILE A 318 -3.54 -37.74 -7.31
C ILE A 318 -4.54 -38.87 -7.19
N LEU A 319 -4.60 -39.65 -8.26
CA LEU A 319 -5.05 -41.00 -8.25
C LEU A 319 -4.24 -41.61 -7.12
N THR A 320 -4.72 -41.45 -5.88
CA THR A 320 -4.71 -42.49 -4.88
C THR A 320 -5.57 -43.56 -5.53
N ARG A 321 -4.96 -44.20 -6.52
CA ARG A 321 -5.28 -45.50 -7.04
C ARG A 321 -4.99 -46.42 -5.87
N SER A 322 -5.85 -46.34 -4.87
CA SER A 322 -6.26 -47.43 -4.01
C SER A 322 -7.06 -48.38 -4.91
N GLY A 323 -6.41 -48.84 -5.97
CA GLY A 323 -6.80 -49.96 -6.78
C GLY A 323 -5.63 -50.90 -6.64
N THR A 324 -5.84 -51.91 -5.84
CA THR A 324 -5.00 -53.05 -5.42
C THR A 324 -4.46 -53.90 -6.59
N ASP A 325 -4.15 -53.28 -7.74
CA ASP A 325 -3.51 -53.93 -8.87
C ASP A 325 -2.04 -53.55 -8.88
N GLY A 326 -1.20 -54.44 -8.32
CA GLY A 326 0.26 -54.33 -8.21
C GLY A 326 1.03 -54.34 -9.54
N ARG A 327 0.58 -53.58 -10.54
CA ARG A 327 1.22 -53.43 -11.87
C ARG A 327 1.49 -51.97 -12.29
N ASN A 328 1.32 -50.98 -11.43
CA ASN A 328 1.56 -49.56 -11.77
C ASN A 328 2.61 -48.84 -10.90
N THR A 329 3.65 -49.55 -10.46
CA THR A 329 4.84 -48.93 -9.86
C THR A 329 5.74 -48.24 -10.89
N ASP A 330 5.61 -48.54 -12.19
CA ASP A 330 6.40 -47.92 -13.27
C ASP A 330 5.97 -46.50 -13.64
N PHE A 331 4.81 -46.02 -13.16
CA PHE A 331 4.35 -44.67 -13.50
C PHE A 331 5.17 -43.58 -12.78
N LYS A 332 5.71 -43.89 -11.59
CA LYS A 332 6.48 -42.96 -10.76
C LYS A 332 7.99 -43.01 -11.02
N SER A 333 8.47 -43.72 -12.03
CA SER A 333 9.90 -43.82 -12.39
C SER A 333 10.25 -43.22 -13.76
N SER A 334 9.27 -42.70 -14.50
CA SER A 334 9.50 -42.15 -15.85
C SER A 334 10.26 -40.83 -15.81
N TYR A 335 11.33 -40.71 -16.60
CA TYR A 335 12.15 -39.50 -16.76
C TYR A 335 11.31 -38.25 -17.07
N TYR A 336 10.27 -38.39 -17.89
CA TYR A 336 9.36 -37.30 -18.28
C TYR A 336 8.57 -36.73 -17.10
N TYR A 337 8.29 -37.56 -16.09
CA TYR A 337 7.64 -37.11 -14.87
C TYR A 337 8.60 -36.28 -14.01
N TYR A 338 9.82 -36.74 -13.72
CA TYR A 338 10.73 -36.02 -12.81
C TYR A 338 11.50 -34.85 -13.44
N GLY A 339 11.95 -34.96 -14.69
CA GLY A 339 12.78 -33.93 -15.32
C GLY A 339 11.91 -32.78 -15.88
N PRO A 340 11.28 -32.98 -17.05
CA PRO A 340 10.45 -31.96 -17.69
C PRO A 340 9.29 -31.46 -16.81
N GLY A 341 8.62 -32.35 -16.07
CA GLY A 341 7.55 -31.98 -15.13
C GLY A 341 8.01 -31.04 -14.01
N LEU A 342 9.21 -31.24 -13.46
CA LEU A 342 9.79 -30.35 -12.46
C LEU A 342 10.09 -28.97 -13.04
N VAL A 343 10.74 -28.93 -14.21
CA VAL A 343 11.11 -27.68 -14.89
C VAL A 343 9.85 -26.89 -15.26
N ALA A 344 8.84 -27.54 -15.85
CA ALA A 344 7.56 -26.92 -16.16
C ALA A 344 6.86 -26.41 -14.87
N GLY A 345 6.91 -27.17 -13.79
CA GLY A 345 6.36 -26.75 -12.49
C GLY A 345 7.04 -25.50 -11.92
N ILE A 346 8.37 -25.42 -12.00
CA ILE A 346 9.14 -24.22 -11.62
C ILE A 346 8.69 -23.01 -12.45
N TRP A 347 8.58 -23.17 -13.78
CA TRP A 347 8.13 -22.10 -14.66
C TRP A 347 6.70 -21.65 -14.37
N GLN A 348 5.76 -22.59 -14.20
CA GLN A 348 4.39 -22.25 -13.83
C GLN A 348 4.32 -21.53 -12.48
N GLY A 349 5.17 -21.92 -11.52
CA GLY A 349 5.32 -21.25 -10.23
C GLY A 349 5.83 -19.81 -10.37
N LEU A 350 6.87 -19.61 -11.18
CA LEU A 350 7.44 -18.29 -11.46
C LEU A 350 6.44 -17.37 -12.18
N ILE A 351 5.79 -17.87 -13.24
CA ILE A 351 4.79 -17.11 -14.00
C ILE A 351 3.64 -16.68 -13.11
N LEU A 352 3.10 -17.59 -12.28
CA LEU A 352 2.02 -17.25 -11.36
C LEU A 352 2.47 -16.29 -10.26
N SER A 353 3.72 -16.41 -9.75
CA SER A 353 4.26 -15.42 -8.80
C SER A 353 4.38 -14.03 -9.42
N VAL A 354 4.84 -13.94 -10.66
CA VAL A 354 4.90 -12.68 -11.43
C VAL A 354 3.49 -12.12 -11.68
N LEU A 355 2.52 -12.97 -12.02
CA LEU A 355 1.12 -12.59 -12.22
C LEU A 355 0.50 -12.04 -10.93
N LEU A 356 0.73 -12.69 -9.79
CA LEU A 356 0.27 -12.22 -8.49
C LEU A 356 0.96 -10.91 -8.08
N GLY A 357 2.27 -10.78 -8.33
CA GLY A 357 3.02 -9.55 -8.12
C GLY A 357 2.47 -8.39 -8.95
N TYR A 358 2.08 -8.66 -10.21
CA TYR A 358 1.40 -7.69 -11.07
C TYR A 358 0.03 -7.28 -10.51
N CYS A 359 -0.77 -8.23 -10.02
CA CYS A 359 -2.06 -7.95 -9.40
C CYS A 359 -1.90 -7.10 -8.12
N MET A 360 -0.86 -7.37 -7.31
CA MET A 360 -0.52 -6.55 -6.15
C MET A 360 -0.10 -5.13 -6.57
N ASN A 361 0.70 -4.99 -7.62
CA ASN A 361 1.04 -3.67 -8.17
C ASN A 361 -0.19 -2.92 -8.67
N LEU A 362 -1.14 -3.58 -9.33
CA LEU A 362 -2.41 -2.96 -9.74
C LEU A 362 -3.19 -2.44 -8.53
N LEU A 363 -3.22 -3.20 -7.44
CA LEU A 363 -3.86 -2.77 -6.19
C LEU A 363 -3.17 -1.52 -5.63
N ILE A 364 -1.84 -1.54 -5.53
CA ILE A 364 -1.06 -0.42 -4.98
C ILE A 364 -1.17 0.83 -5.87
N GLY A 365 -1.01 0.67 -7.18
CA GLY A 365 -1.11 1.76 -8.16
C GLY A 365 -2.52 2.35 -8.22
N GLY A 366 -3.55 1.50 -8.15
CA GLY A 366 -4.95 1.94 -8.02
C GLY A 366 -5.18 2.76 -6.76
N GLY A 367 -4.62 2.34 -5.63
CA GLY A 367 -4.69 3.05 -4.36
C GLY A 367 -4.00 4.42 -4.40
N MET A 368 -2.79 4.47 -4.97
CA MET A 368 -2.03 5.71 -5.14
C MET A 368 -2.74 6.70 -6.08
N LEU A 369 -3.29 6.24 -7.21
CA LEU A 369 -4.06 7.08 -8.12
C LEU A 369 -5.38 7.54 -7.49
N THR A 370 -6.02 6.68 -6.68
CA THR A 370 -7.22 7.06 -5.92
C THR A 370 -6.90 8.17 -4.93
N TYR A 371 -5.75 8.11 -4.26
CA TYR A 371 -5.32 9.17 -3.35
C TYR A 371 -5.14 10.50 -4.09
N LEU A 372 -4.42 10.48 -5.22
CA LEU A 372 -4.21 11.67 -6.06
C LEU A 372 -5.54 12.28 -6.52
N LEU A 373 -6.52 11.44 -6.88
CA LEU A 373 -7.85 11.89 -7.30
C LEU A 373 -8.69 12.44 -6.14
N VAL A 374 -8.62 11.84 -4.95
CA VAL A 374 -9.38 12.31 -3.79
C VAL A 374 -8.88 13.67 -3.31
N ARG A 375 -7.56 13.88 -3.38
CA ARG A 375 -6.84 15.02 -2.80
C ARG A 375 -6.29 16.02 -3.82
N GLU A 376 -6.78 15.98 -5.05
CA GLU A 376 -6.41 16.91 -6.13
C GLU A 376 -6.60 18.38 -5.70
N ASP A 377 -7.63 18.66 -4.89
CA ASP A 377 -7.92 20.02 -4.42
C ASP A 377 -6.97 20.46 -3.28
N ASP A 378 -6.66 19.61 -2.29
CA ASP A 378 -5.87 20.05 -1.12
C ASP A 378 -4.35 19.93 -1.31
N TYR A 379 -3.87 19.09 -2.24
CA TYR A 379 -2.43 18.86 -2.42
C TYR A 379 -1.68 20.11 -2.88
N TRP A 380 -2.30 20.90 -3.77
CA TRP A 380 -1.72 22.14 -4.28
C TRP A 380 -1.83 23.28 -3.27
N ASP A 381 -2.92 23.32 -2.50
CA ASP A 381 -3.09 24.32 -1.46
C ASP A 381 -2.03 24.20 -0.34
N ASP A 382 -1.66 22.97 0.08
CA ASP A 382 -0.67 22.77 1.14
C ASP A 382 0.79 23.08 0.71
N GLU A 383 1.21 22.67 -0.50
CA GLU A 383 2.57 22.98 -1.00
C GLU A 383 2.75 24.49 -1.26
N ASP A 384 1.71 25.16 -1.76
CA ASP A 384 1.74 26.62 -1.94
C ASP A 384 1.84 27.34 -0.59
N LEU A 385 1.24 26.81 0.48
CA LEU A 385 1.36 27.38 1.82
C LEU A 385 2.77 27.23 2.42
N GLU A 386 3.43 26.07 2.29
CA GLU A 386 4.82 25.89 2.76
C GLU A 386 5.80 26.81 2.02
N ASP A 387 5.58 26.99 0.71
CA ASP A 387 6.41 27.88 -0.08
C ASP A 387 6.10 29.35 0.21
N LEU A 388 4.85 29.72 0.48
CA LEU A 388 4.50 31.05 1.00
C LEU A 388 5.17 31.31 2.35
N ASP A 389 5.24 30.33 3.25
CA ASP A 389 5.93 30.46 4.54
C ASP A 389 7.45 30.60 4.38
N LYS A 390 8.06 29.88 3.42
CA LYS A 390 9.48 30.08 3.07
C LYS A 390 9.70 31.46 2.47
N LEU A 391 8.86 31.89 1.53
CA LEU A 391 8.95 33.18 0.88
C LEU A 391 8.77 34.31 1.90
N ALA A 392 7.85 34.15 2.85
CA ALA A 392 7.66 35.06 3.97
C ALA A 392 8.90 35.12 4.87
N LYS A 393 9.54 33.98 5.19
CA LYS A 393 10.79 33.95 5.96
C LYS A 393 11.96 34.56 5.21
N GLU A 394 12.10 34.29 3.92
CA GLU A 394 13.13 34.88 3.07
C GLU A 394 12.94 36.40 2.98
N LEU A 395 11.70 36.88 2.81
CA LEU A 395 11.38 38.31 2.83
C LEU A 395 11.62 38.94 4.20
N GLU A 396 11.32 38.24 5.30
CA GLU A 396 11.61 38.73 6.65
C GLU A 396 13.13 38.82 6.90
N GLU A 397 13.90 37.84 6.42
CA GLU A 397 15.36 37.87 6.47
C GLU A 397 15.96 38.97 5.58
N GLU A 398 15.38 39.21 4.40
CA GLU A 398 15.79 40.29 3.51
C GLU A 398 15.49 41.67 4.12
N ALA A 399 14.29 41.86 4.69
CA ALA A 399 13.94 43.08 5.42
C ALA A 399 14.88 43.32 6.61
N LYS A 400 15.21 42.27 7.38
CA LYS A 400 16.20 42.37 8.47
C LYS A 400 17.60 42.72 7.97
N ARG A 401 18.00 42.27 6.79
CA ARG A 401 19.29 42.65 6.17
C ARG A 401 19.28 44.09 5.69
N GLU A 402 18.18 44.60 5.15
CA GLU A 402 18.05 46.01 4.75
C GLU A 402 18.06 46.95 5.97
N GLU A 403 17.37 46.57 7.05
CA GLU A 403 17.39 47.32 8.31
C GLU A 403 18.79 47.33 8.96
N ALA A 404 19.51 46.21 8.92
CA ALA A 404 20.88 46.12 9.45
C ALA A 404 21.93 46.77 8.53
N GLY A 405 21.65 46.87 7.22
CA GLY A 405 22.55 47.37 6.18
C GLY A 405 22.41 48.86 5.88
N THR A 406 21.41 49.54 6.44
CA THR A 406 21.22 50.99 6.26
C THR A 406 22.03 51.75 7.31
N PRO A 407 23.21 52.34 6.99
CA PRO A 407 23.86 53.27 7.90
C PRO A 407 22.92 54.45 8.11
N ALA A 408 22.61 54.74 9.37
CA ALA A 408 21.77 55.85 9.79
C ALA A 408 22.13 57.12 9.01
N SER A 409 21.24 57.53 8.12
CA SER A 409 21.35 58.82 7.44
C SER A 409 21.34 59.92 8.51
N PRO A 410 22.34 60.82 8.56
CA PRO A 410 22.47 61.78 9.64
C PRO A 410 21.31 62.78 9.58
N ALA A 411 20.44 62.72 10.59
CA ALA A 411 19.42 63.73 10.85
C ALA A 411 20.09 65.04 11.32
N ASN A 412 20.16 66.04 10.44
CA ASN A 412 19.78 67.44 10.71
C ASN A 412 20.21 68.38 9.58
N ALA A 413 19.24 68.89 8.82
CA ALA A 413 19.31 70.22 8.23
C ALA A 413 17.92 70.88 8.29
N PRO A 414 17.80 72.17 8.67
CA PRO A 414 16.52 72.79 9.00
C PRO A 414 15.64 73.05 7.77
N ALA A 415 14.33 72.99 7.99
CA ALA A 415 13.29 73.25 7.01
C ALA A 415 13.31 74.70 6.47
N PRO A 416 13.07 74.91 5.16
CA PRO A 416 12.74 76.23 4.63
C PRO A 416 11.23 76.50 4.73
N THR A 417 10.91 77.69 5.25
CA THR A 417 9.59 78.31 5.35
C THR A 417 8.87 78.51 4.01
N ALA A 418 7.57 78.16 4.03
CA ALA A 418 6.37 78.49 3.24
C ALA A 418 6.43 79.42 1.99
N PRO A 419 5.46 79.27 1.07
CA PRO A 419 4.27 80.13 1.17
C PRO A 419 2.92 79.43 0.94
N SER A 420 1.91 79.96 1.64
CA SER A 420 0.48 79.65 1.55
C SER A 420 -0.09 79.87 0.15
N ALA A 421 -1.00 78.98 -0.28
CA ALA A 421 -1.94 79.25 -1.36
C ALA A 421 -3.28 78.51 -1.14
N ASP A 422 -4.29 79.32 -0.84
CA ASP A 422 -5.74 79.25 -1.09
C ASP A 422 -6.54 77.94 -1.07
N LYS A 423 -7.58 78.02 -0.22
CA LYS A 423 -8.72 77.11 -0.09
C LYS A 423 -9.85 77.56 -1.04
N PRO A 424 -10.41 76.70 -1.92
CA PRO A 424 -11.67 77.00 -2.58
C PRO A 424 -12.88 76.58 -1.72
N ALA A 425 -13.90 77.42 -1.72
CA ALA A 425 -15.18 77.23 -1.05
C ALA A 425 -16.06 76.16 -1.76
N PRO A 426 -16.99 75.50 -1.04
CA PRO A 426 -17.92 74.54 -1.61
C PRO A 426 -19.09 75.23 -2.33
N PRO A 427 -19.61 74.70 -3.45
CA PRO A 427 -20.84 75.18 -4.05
C PRO A 427 -22.06 74.58 -3.36
N SER A 428 -22.98 75.46 -3.00
CA SER A 428 -24.38 75.18 -2.67
C SER A 428 -25.24 75.20 -3.93
N ALA A 429 -25.92 74.10 -4.23
CA ALA A 429 -27.24 74.04 -4.87
C ALA A 429 -27.82 72.64 -4.70
#